data_AF-A0A4R9VBV2-F1
#
_entry.id   AF-A0A4R9VBV2-F1
#
_cell.length_a   1.000
_cell.length_b   1.000
_cell.length_c   1.000
_cell.angle_alpha   90.00
_cell.angle_beta   90.00
_cell.angle_gamma   90.00
#
_symmetry.space_group_name_H-M   'P 1'
#
loop_
_entity.id
_entity.type
_entity.pdbx_description
1 polymer ?
#
loop_
_entity_poly.entity_id
_entity_poly.type
_entity_poly.pdbx_seq_one_letter_code
_entity_poly.pdbx_strand_id
1 'polypeptide(L)'
;RNKPNFDFFNYAGLHRPVKIYTTPQTFIKDIEIVPEVKNNVADINYNVSINEPVDDILIKLIDEAGKVVAETTGAQGSIKVEQPHLWQPLNA
;
A
#
# COMPACT_ATOMS: atom_id res chain seq x y z
N ARG A 1 -36.95 9.61 -22.75
CA ARG A 1 -35.48 9.61 -22.77
C ARG A 1 -35.01 9.95 -21.37
N ASN A 2 -34.35 9.02 -20.66
CA ASN A 2 -33.85 9.29 -19.32
C ASN A 2 -32.68 10.29 -19.43
N LYS A 3 -32.88 11.52 -18.95
CA LYS A 3 -31.83 12.53 -18.82
C LYS A 3 -31.82 12.87 -17.34
N PRO A 4 -30.83 12.43 -16.55
CA PRO A 4 -29.49 11.94 -16.90
C PRO A 4 -29.40 10.40 -17.05
N ASN A 5 -28.42 9.88 -17.80
CA ASN A 5 -28.27 8.44 -18.10
C ASN A 5 -27.62 7.65 -16.93
N PHE A 6 -28.22 7.67 -15.73
CA PHE A 6 -27.77 6.86 -14.60
C PHE A 6 -28.95 6.30 -13.79
N ASP A 7 -28.75 5.13 -13.17
CA ASP A 7 -29.75 4.42 -12.35
C ASP A 7 -29.30 4.33 -10.89
N PHE A 8 -28.98 5.49 -10.32
CA PHE A 8 -28.73 5.68 -8.90
C PHE A 8 -29.31 7.01 -8.44
N PHE A 9 -29.72 7.09 -7.18
CA PHE A 9 -30.20 8.36 -6.62
C PHE A 9 -29.02 9.31 -6.44
N ASN A 10 -29.20 10.59 -6.81
CA ASN A 10 -28.16 11.61 -6.69
C ASN A 10 -28.01 12.10 -5.25
N TYR A 11 -27.50 11.23 -4.36
CA TYR A 11 -27.16 11.61 -3.00
C TYR A 11 -26.09 12.71 -3.01
N ALA A 12 -26.22 13.68 -2.11
CA ALA A 12 -25.31 14.81 -1.99
C ALA A 12 -24.91 15.06 -0.52
N GLY A 13 -23.89 15.89 -0.30
CA GLY A 13 -23.34 16.21 1.01
C GLY A 13 -22.02 15.49 1.31
N LEU A 14 -21.63 15.48 2.59
CA LEU A 14 -20.39 14.84 3.05
C LEU A 14 -20.64 13.36 3.36
N HIS A 15 -20.44 12.49 2.38
CA HIS A 15 -20.72 11.04 2.52
C HIS A 15 -19.60 10.25 3.19
N ARG A 16 -18.41 10.83 3.32
CA ARG A 16 -17.24 10.18 3.91
C ARG A 16 -16.68 11.02 5.06
N PRO A 17 -16.02 10.40 6.06
CA PRO A 17 -15.48 11.12 7.19
C PRO A 17 -14.50 12.24 6.79
N VAL A 18 -14.60 13.39 7.47
CA VAL A 18 -13.62 14.47 7.38
C VAL A 18 -12.67 14.35 8.57
N LYS A 19 -11.36 14.39 8.31
CA LYS A 19 -10.32 14.28 9.33
C LYS A 19 -9.44 15.52 9.31
N ILE A 20 -9.08 16.01 10.50
CA ILE A 20 -7.99 16.95 10.71
C ILE A 20 -6.85 16.14 11.32
N TYR A 21 -5.67 16.18 10.72
CA TYR A 21 -4.50 15.44 11.17
C TYR A 21 -3.24 16.25 10.87
N THR A 22 -2.13 15.86 11.49
CA THR A 22 -0.80 16.46 11.27
C THR A 22 0.17 15.40 10.78
N THR A 23 1.13 15.80 9.98
CA THR A 23 2.30 15.00 9.63
C THR A 23 3.55 15.63 10.24
N PRO A 24 4.65 14.88 10.40
CA PRO A 24 5.95 15.51 10.56
C PRO A 24 6.29 16.39 9.34
N GLN A 25 7.32 17.24 9.47
CA GLN A 25 7.80 18.06 8.34
C GLN A 25 8.24 17.17 7.18
N THR A 26 8.92 16.07 7.48
CA THR A 26 9.28 15.04 6.51
C THR A 26 8.41 13.80 6.69
N PHE A 27 7.69 13.37 5.66
CA PHE A 27 6.70 12.31 5.72
C PHE A 27 6.61 11.52 4.41
N ILE A 28 6.10 10.28 4.51
CA ILE A 28 5.81 9.43 3.35
C ILE A 28 4.55 9.98 2.65
N LYS A 29 4.71 10.43 1.41
CA LYS A 29 3.62 10.89 0.55
C LYS A 29 2.81 9.73 -0.03
N ASP A 30 3.50 8.67 -0.46
CA ASP A 30 2.88 7.53 -1.14
C ASP A 30 3.76 6.28 -1.04
N ILE A 31 3.14 5.10 -1.15
CA ILE A 31 3.82 3.81 -1.26
C ILE A 31 3.11 2.99 -2.35
N GLU A 32 3.83 2.67 -3.41
CA GLU A 32 3.40 1.72 -4.42
C GLU A 32 4.00 0.34 -4.11
N ILE A 33 3.16 -0.70 -4.23
CA ILE A 33 3.57 -2.09 -4.03
C ILE A 33 3.02 -2.92 -5.19
N VAL A 34 3.91 -3.59 -5.91
CA VAL A 34 3.60 -4.44 -7.07
C VAL A 34 4.15 -5.84 -6.82
N PRO A 35 3.32 -6.75 -6.26
CA PRO A 35 3.73 -8.13 -6.03
C PRO A 35 3.69 -8.96 -7.32
N GLU A 36 4.72 -9.78 -7.52
CA GLU A 36 4.77 -10.80 -8.56
C GLU A 36 4.98 -12.17 -7.90
N VAL A 37 4.16 -13.17 -8.24
CA VAL A 37 4.29 -14.52 -7.67
C VAL A 37 4.73 -15.48 -8.76
N LYS A 38 5.84 -16.18 -8.52
CA LYS A 38 6.37 -17.24 -9.39
C LYS A 38 6.59 -18.49 -8.56
N ASN A 39 5.83 -19.55 -8.85
CA ASN A 39 5.83 -20.79 -8.06
C ASN A 39 5.53 -20.50 -6.58
N ASN A 40 6.48 -20.77 -5.68
CA ASN A 40 6.36 -20.56 -4.24
C ASN A 40 7.25 -19.41 -3.74
N VAL A 41 7.47 -18.41 -4.59
CA VAL A 41 8.25 -17.20 -4.29
C VAL A 41 7.44 -15.99 -4.73
N ALA A 42 7.36 -14.97 -3.88
CA ALA A 42 6.82 -13.66 -4.23
C ALA A 42 7.95 -12.62 -4.26
N ASP A 43 8.04 -11.87 -5.35
CA ASP A 43 8.87 -10.68 -5.47
C ASP A 43 7.98 -9.45 -5.29
N ILE A 44 8.21 -8.69 -4.22
CA ILE A 44 7.43 -7.51 -3.86
C ILE A 44 8.21 -6.28 -4.26
N ASN A 45 7.90 -5.74 -5.45
CA ASN A 45 8.52 -4.50 -5.92
C ASN A 45 7.83 -3.32 -5.25
N TYR A 46 8.62 -2.38 -4.72
CA TYR A 46 8.08 -1.21 -4.03
C TYR A 46 8.70 0.09 -4.52
N ASN A 47 7.94 1.17 -4.34
CA ASN A 47 8.40 2.53 -4.54
C ASN A 47 7.78 3.44 -3.46
N VAL A 48 8.61 4.17 -2.73
CA VAL A 48 8.23 5.05 -1.63
C VAL A 48 8.47 6.49 -2.06
N SER A 49 7.41 7.28 -2.07
CA SER A 49 7.48 8.72 -2.30
C SER A 49 7.54 9.45 -0.96
N ILE A 50 8.53 10.33 -0.79
CA ILE A 50 8.70 11.16 0.41
C ILE A 50 8.53 12.61 0.02
N ASN A 51 8.05 13.43 0.94
CA ASN A 51 7.78 14.82 0.62
C ASN A 51 9.02 15.65 0.31
N GLU A 52 10.14 15.31 0.92
CA GLU A 52 11.46 15.92 0.79
C GLU A 52 12.53 14.81 0.77
N PRO A 53 13.74 15.06 0.21
CA PRO A 53 14.83 14.09 0.22
C PRO A 53 15.24 13.69 1.64
N VAL A 54 15.57 12.40 1.82
CA VAL A 54 16.09 11.84 3.07
C VAL A 54 17.28 10.94 2.77
N ASP A 55 18.16 10.80 3.75
CA ASP A 55 19.36 9.96 3.61
C ASP A 55 19.03 8.47 3.73
N ASP A 56 18.18 8.11 4.70
CA ASP A 56 17.88 6.72 5.03
C ASP A 56 16.38 6.42 4.99
N ILE A 57 16.03 5.34 4.30
CA ILE A 57 14.68 4.77 4.25
C ILE A 57 14.80 3.32 4.65
N LEU A 58 14.06 2.92 5.68
CA LEU A 58 14.01 1.56 6.17
C LEU A 58 12.66 0.93 5.86
N ILE A 59 12.68 -0.24 5.25
CA ILE A 59 11.47 -0.98 4.86
C ILE A 59 11.50 -2.33 5.53
N LYS A 60 10.40 -2.66 6.20
CA LYS A 60 10.19 -3.93 6.89
C LYS A 60 8.90 -4.56 6.40
N LEU A 61 8.99 -5.79 5.91
CA LEU A 61 7.84 -6.63 5.69
C LEU A 61 7.55 -7.41 6.97
N ILE A 62 6.33 -7.27 7.48
CA ILE A 62 5.91 -7.82 8.77
C ILE A 62 4.74 -8.78 8.52
N ASP A 63 4.81 -9.98 9.10
CA ASP A 63 3.73 -10.97 9.01
C ASP A 63 2.61 -10.70 10.05
N GLU A 64 1.54 -11.51 10.00
CA GLU A 64 0.37 -11.39 10.88
C GLU A 64 0.74 -11.52 12.38
N ALA A 65 1.79 -12.29 12.70
CA ALA A 65 2.27 -12.46 14.07
C ALA A 65 3.15 -11.28 14.55
N GLY A 66 3.35 -10.26 13.71
CA GLY A 66 4.18 -9.10 14.01
C GLY A 66 5.68 -9.36 13.82
N LYS A 67 6.07 -10.46 13.17
CA LYS A 67 7.47 -10.79 12.91
C LYS A 67 7.95 -10.15 11.62
N VAL A 68 9.14 -9.56 11.66
CA VAL A 68 9.83 -9.06 10.46
C VAL A 68 10.31 -10.26 9.64
N VAL A 69 9.76 -10.43 8.45
CA VAL A 69 10.10 -11.52 7.52
C VAL A 69 11.10 -11.09 6.45
N ALA A 70 11.21 -9.78 6.21
CA ALA A 70 12.24 -9.20 5.35
C ALA A 70 12.49 -7.73 5.70
N GLU A 71 13.70 -7.26 5.42
CA GLU A 71 14.15 -5.90 5.68
C GLU A 71 15.06 -5.43 4.54
N THR A 72 14.89 -4.19 4.10
CA THR A 72 15.69 -3.55 3.03
C THR A 72 15.72 -2.04 3.23
N THR A 73 16.59 -1.36 2.50
CA THR A 73 16.73 0.09 2.54
C THR A 73 16.49 0.73 1.17
N GLY A 74 16.27 2.05 1.19
CA GLY A 74 16.09 2.86 -0.01
C GLY A 74 14.63 3.03 -0.45
N ALA A 75 14.38 4.05 -1.27
CA ALA A 75 13.04 4.43 -1.71
C ALA A 75 12.43 3.44 -2.70
N GLN A 76 13.25 2.70 -3.44
CA GLN A 76 12.81 1.75 -4.45
C GLN A 76 13.60 0.46 -4.33
N GLY A 77 12.94 -0.67 -4.55
CA GLY A 77 13.60 -1.97 -4.49
C GLY A 77 12.63 -3.12 -4.63
N SER A 78 13.10 -4.32 -4.31
CA SER A 78 12.31 -5.54 -4.35
C SER A 78 12.63 -6.40 -3.14
N ILE A 79 11.58 -6.96 -2.53
CA ILE A 79 11.68 -7.89 -1.41
C ILE A 79 11.27 -9.28 -1.90
N LYS A 80 12.17 -10.25 -1.75
CA LYS A 80 11.88 -11.65 -2.06
C LYS A 80 11.34 -12.37 -0.84
N VAL A 81 10.19 -13.02 -0.97
CA VAL A 81 9.54 -13.82 0.08
C VAL A 81 9.45 -15.26 -0.39
N GLU A 82 10.14 -16.16 0.31
CA GLU A 82 10.03 -17.59 0.06
C GLU A 82 8.83 -18.18 0.80
N GLN A 83 8.10 -19.07 0.13
CA GLN A 83 6.90 -19.73 0.65
C GLN A 83 5.86 -18.73 1.21
N PRO A 84 5.45 -17.72 0.43
CA PRO A 84 4.59 -16.66 0.92
C PRO A 84 3.21 -17.21 1.31
N HIS A 85 2.68 -16.73 2.44
CA HIS A 85 1.26 -16.88 2.73
C HIS A 85 0.47 -15.88 1.87
N LEU A 86 -0.08 -16.35 0.75
CA LEU A 86 -0.76 -15.49 -0.21
C LEU A 86 -2.17 -15.15 0.28
N TRP A 87 -2.54 -13.87 0.17
CA TRP A 87 -3.93 -13.44 0.30
C TRP A 87 -4.79 -14.13 -0.77
N GLN A 88 -5.97 -14.63 -0.38
CA GLN A 88 -6.91 -15.28 -1.30
C GLN A 88 -8.32 -14.70 -1.16
N PRO A 89 -9.10 -14.63 -2.25
CA PRO A 89 -10.52 -14.32 -2.16
C PRO A 89 -11.23 -15.26 -1.19
N LEU A 90 -11.97 -14.70 -0.24
CA LEU A 90 -12.71 -15.41 0.81
C LEU A 90 -11.83 -16.20 1.81
N ASN A 91 -10.50 -16.05 1.77
CA ASN A 91 -9.66 -16.36 2.93
C ASN A 91 -8.48 -15.37 3.01
N ALA A 92 -8.85 -14.19 3.52
CA ALA A 92 -8.01 -13.04 3.81
C ALA A 92 -7.06 -13.28 4.98
#